data_AF-A0A507WK04-F1
#
_entry.id   AF-A0A507WK04-F1
#
_cell.length_a   1.000
_cell.length_b   1.000
_cell.length_c   1.000
_cell.angle_alpha   90.00
_cell.angle_beta   90.00
_cell.angle_gamma   90.00
#
_symmetry.space_group_name_H-M   'P 1'
#
loop_
_entity.id
_entity.type
_entity.pdbx_description
1 polymer ?
#
loop_
_entity_poly.entity_id
_entity_poly.type
_entity_poly.pdbx_seq_one_letter_code
_entity_poly.pdbx_strand_id
1 'polypeptide(L)'
;METMTHTLRLNAAQLSHTGPKDINEDAMALQLPQGHGISSYTATAAIADGLSSAKGGRIAAETSVTNFINDFSATPSSWSVKTAGLKVLAALNRWLHGQGQHYHHNHQGYLTTFTAFIIRGNTGHLFHVGDSRLYRLRENDWECLTKDHALITRHGNQLTRALGMDWRVDIDYHEIDVQVGDLYLLTTDGIHSFIPDKELHAIIASRSETLDARCEELLTCAEAHHSDDNRSCQLLEIIDLPPTDAHALGLNTLAPLPPPLVKGQILDGYVIEAEIQGNARSHVYKVRDKSDNQLYILKSPSINIADDVDSLRAFQREDWIGQRFHHPDIVKTYSPSRPRHYLYLIQEYLEGQSLRAWRKANPDAPVETIMAFAKPAVKALRVLHRRETLHQDIKPDNLFITSTGQLKLIDFGSACVGSLSENLTVRAGAAEYAAPEYALGIARDGRADQFSLAVTFYELLTGHYPYGDNYLAAKTPNQFRKLQYTSACKHNPHVPLWLDAALAQALSLNPEHRYPELSEFLIDLERPNTHLTLKAKPWLEQNPLLFWQLTSILLLVLNFILLACWLK
;
A
#
# COMPACT_ATOMS: atom_id res chain seq x y z
N MET A 1 0.07 3.14 -38.80
CA MET A 1 -1.12 2.63 -38.09
C MET A 1 -1.29 3.51 -36.88
N GLU A 2 -2.27 4.40 -36.89
CA GLU A 2 -2.53 5.33 -35.77
C GLU A 2 -2.80 4.52 -34.50
N THR A 3 -1.94 4.66 -33.51
CA THR A 3 -2.11 4.09 -32.19
C THR A 3 -3.31 4.75 -31.52
N MET A 4 -4.46 4.09 -31.55
CA MET A 4 -5.64 4.53 -30.80
C MET A 4 -5.34 4.43 -29.30
N THR A 5 -5.13 5.58 -28.66
CA THR A 5 -5.03 5.72 -27.22
C THR A 5 -6.42 5.52 -26.60
N HIS A 6 -6.70 4.34 -26.05
CA HIS A 6 -7.95 4.06 -25.32
C HIS A 6 -7.94 4.82 -23.98
N THR A 7 -8.59 5.98 -23.94
CA THR A 7 -8.83 6.80 -22.74
C THR A 7 -10.13 6.40 -22.07
N LEU A 8 -10.27 6.66 -20.76
CA LEU A 8 -11.55 6.51 -20.07
C LEU A 8 -12.60 7.43 -20.73
N ARG A 9 -13.65 6.85 -21.29
CA ARG A 9 -14.76 7.57 -21.90
C ARG A 9 -16.06 7.20 -21.21
N LEU A 10 -16.76 8.22 -20.73
CA LEU A 10 -18.05 8.05 -20.07
C LEU A 10 -19.00 9.17 -20.49
N ASN A 11 -20.29 8.86 -20.56
CA ASN A 11 -21.34 9.87 -20.60
C ASN A 11 -21.74 10.18 -19.16
N ALA A 12 -22.09 11.43 -18.88
CA ALA A 12 -22.61 11.78 -17.58
C ALA A 12 -23.65 12.91 -17.69
N ALA A 13 -24.61 12.87 -16.78
CA ALA A 13 -25.58 13.93 -16.58
C ALA A 13 -25.71 14.19 -15.08
N GLN A 14 -26.08 15.41 -14.72
CA GLN A 14 -26.35 15.75 -13.34
C GLN A 14 -27.44 16.81 -13.27
N LEU A 15 -28.36 16.65 -12.32
CA LEU A 15 -29.44 17.60 -12.11
C LEU A 15 -29.74 17.73 -10.62
N SER A 16 -29.90 18.97 -10.17
CA SER A 16 -30.24 19.28 -8.78
C SER A 16 -31.29 20.39 -8.75
N HIS A 17 -32.34 20.19 -7.97
CA HIS A 17 -33.45 21.13 -7.82
C HIS A 17 -33.74 21.33 -6.34
N THR A 18 -34.10 22.56 -5.97
CA THR A 18 -34.45 22.97 -4.60
C THR A 18 -35.64 22.21 -4.00
N GLY A 19 -36.33 21.34 -4.75
CA GLY A 19 -37.59 20.79 -4.27
C GLY A 19 -38.62 21.88 -3.94
N PRO A 20 -39.47 21.65 -2.92
CA PRO A 20 -40.36 22.67 -2.36
C PRO A 20 -39.67 23.62 -1.36
N LYS A 21 -38.38 23.44 -1.07
CA LYS A 21 -37.60 24.33 -0.18
C LYS A 21 -37.18 25.63 -0.90
N ASP A 22 -36.97 26.68 -0.12
CA ASP A 22 -36.50 28.00 -0.62
C ASP A 22 -35.04 27.98 -1.10
N ILE A 23 -34.23 27.06 -0.56
CA ILE A 23 -32.78 26.97 -0.78
C ILE A 23 -32.43 25.52 -1.08
N ASN A 24 -31.47 25.33 -1.99
CA ASN A 24 -30.86 24.04 -2.24
C ASN A 24 -29.70 23.84 -1.25
N GLU A 25 -29.83 22.83 -0.39
CA GLU A 25 -28.85 22.43 0.62
C GLU A 25 -27.95 21.30 0.10
N ASP A 26 -28.34 20.66 -1.00
CA ASP A 26 -27.54 19.68 -1.72
C ASP A 26 -26.39 20.33 -2.49
N ALA A 27 -25.28 19.61 -2.59
CA ALA A 27 -24.17 19.92 -3.46
C ALA A 27 -23.76 18.70 -4.28
N MET A 28 -23.41 18.93 -5.53
CA MET A 28 -22.86 17.89 -6.39
C MET A 28 -21.80 18.48 -7.31
N ALA A 29 -20.80 17.68 -7.63
CA ALA A 29 -19.81 18.03 -8.63
C ALA A 29 -19.33 16.78 -9.36
N LEU A 30 -18.91 17.00 -10.60
CA LEU A 30 -18.43 15.99 -11.50
C LEU A 30 -17.19 16.51 -12.22
N GLN A 31 -16.12 15.75 -12.15
CA GLN A 31 -14.90 15.98 -12.91
C GLN A 31 -14.71 14.83 -13.89
N LEU A 32 -14.93 15.12 -15.17
CA LEU A 32 -14.69 14.19 -16.26
C LEU A 32 -13.19 14.08 -16.57
N PRO A 33 -12.75 12.97 -17.21
CA PRO A 33 -11.36 12.81 -17.61
C PRO A 33 -10.92 13.94 -18.55
N GLN A 34 -9.87 14.67 -18.18
CA GLN A 34 -9.34 15.80 -18.95
C GLN A 34 -7.81 15.83 -18.91
N GLY A 35 -7.18 16.32 -19.99
CA GLY A 35 -5.73 16.52 -20.07
C GLY A 35 -4.94 15.26 -20.44
N HIS A 36 -3.70 15.15 -19.94
CA HIS A 36 -2.78 14.04 -20.23
C HIS A 36 -2.34 13.37 -18.92
N GLY A 37 -2.04 12.06 -18.96
CA GLY A 37 -1.53 11.32 -17.80
C GLY A 37 -2.64 10.76 -16.91
N ILE A 38 -2.50 10.77 -15.59
CA ILE A 38 -3.48 10.13 -14.68
C ILE A 38 -4.88 10.77 -14.78
N SER A 39 -4.94 12.06 -15.09
CA SER A 39 -6.21 12.79 -15.24
C SER A 39 -7.00 12.39 -16.49
N SER A 40 -6.37 11.80 -17.52
CA SER A 40 -7.10 11.24 -18.67
C SER A 40 -7.70 9.85 -18.40
N TYR A 41 -7.42 9.27 -17.23
CA TYR A 41 -7.91 7.95 -16.81
C TYR A 41 -8.70 7.99 -15.50
N THR A 42 -8.98 9.20 -14.98
CA THR A 42 -9.70 9.38 -13.71
C THR A 42 -10.95 10.21 -13.94
N ALA A 43 -12.08 9.72 -13.46
CA ALA A 43 -13.33 10.48 -13.34
C ALA A 43 -13.75 10.50 -11.87
N THR A 44 -14.27 11.63 -11.41
CA THR A 44 -14.67 11.82 -10.01
C THR A 44 -16.06 12.41 -9.96
N ALA A 45 -17.00 11.74 -9.31
CA ALA A 45 -18.31 12.26 -8.95
C ALA A 45 -18.42 12.36 -7.43
N ALA A 46 -19.01 13.43 -6.93
CA ALA A 46 -19.30 13.59 -5.51
C ALA A 46 -20.65 14.28 -5.32
N ILE A 47 -21.41 13.78 -4.35
CA ILE A 47 -22.71 14.32 -3.93
C ILE A 47 -22.75 14.40 -2.40
N ALA A 48 -23.42 15.43 -1.89
CA ALA A 48 -23.59 15.69 -0.48
C ALA A 48 -24.92 16.38 -0.23
N ASP A 49 -25.58 16.01 0.85
CA ASP A 49 -26.79 16.65 1.38
C ASP A 49 -26.47 17.33 2.72
N GLY A 50 -26.97 18.54 2.91
CA GLY A 50 -26.72 19.40 4.06
C GLY A 50 -27.80 19.24 5.14
N LEU A 51 -27.39 18.84 6.36
CA LEU A 51 -28.34 18.29 7.35
C LEU A 51 -28.86 19.26 8.40
N SER A 52 -28.36 20.51 8.45
CA SER A 52 -28.75 21.45 9.52
C SER A 52 -29.69 22.51 9.00
N SER A 53 -30.71 22.87 9.81
CA SER A 53 -31.77 23.83 9.51
C SER A 53 -31.29 25.29 9.45
N ALA A 54 -30.04 25.51 9.05
CA ALA A 54 -29.39 26.81 8.96
C ALA A 54 -28.43 26.83 7.76
N LYS A 55 -27.98 28.04 7.41
CA LYS A 55 -26.97 28.33 6.37
C LYS A 55 -25.72 27.42 6.42
N GLY A 56 -25.42 26.81 7.56
CA GLY A 56 -24.28 25.90 7.78
C GLY A 56 -24.37 24.56 7.03
N GLY A 57 -25.56 23.96 6.87
CA GLY A 57 -25.73 22.70 6.16
C GLY A 57 -25.33 22.82 4.68
N ARG A 58 -25.93 23.79 3.99
CA ARG A 58 -25.55 24.13 2.60
C ARG A 58 -24.06 24.42 2.43
N ILE A 59 -23.46 25.23 3.33
CA ILE A 59 -22.03 25.54 3.25
C ILE A 59 -21.20 24.27 3.46
N ALA A 60 -21.60 23.38 4.37
CA ALA A 60 -20.91 22.12 4.60
C ALA A 60 -20.93 21.22 3.36
N ALA A 61 -22.09 21.04 2.73
CA ALA A 61 -22.23 20.26 1.50
C ALA A 61 -21.39 20.85 0.35
N GLU A 62 -21.56 22.15 0.07
CA GLU A 62 -20.87 22.87 -1.01
C GLU A 62 -19.34 22.84 -0.82
N THR A 63 -18.87 23.06 0.41
CA THR A 63 -17.44 23.03 0.74
C THR A 63 -16.88 21.61 0.63
N SER A 64 -17.61 20.60 1.11
CA SER A 64 -17.14 19.21 1.10
C SER A 64 -16.95 18.71 -0.33
N VAL A 65 -17.95 18.92 -1.19
CA VAL A 65 -17.92 18.48 -2.59
C VAL A 65 -16.85 19.23 -3.38
N THR A 66 -16.85 20.57 -3.30
CA THR A 66 -15.93 21.40 -4.09
C THR A 66 -14.48 21.17 -3.70
N ASN A 67 -14.18 21.18 -2.40
CA ASN A 67 -12.80 20.99 -1.93
C ASN A 67 -12.35 19.55 -2.10
N PHE A 68 -13.22 18.55 -1.92
CA PHE A 68 -12.83 17.16 -2.15
C PHE A 68 -12.34 16.95 -3.58
N ILE A 69 -13.10 17.39 -4.59
CA ILE A 69 -12.71 17.23 -6.00
C ILE A 69 -11.39 17.96 -6.29
N ASN A 70 -11.26 19.21 -5.84
CA ASN A 70 -10.06 20.01 -6.08
C ASN A 70 -8.81 19.44 -5.39
N ASP A 71 -8.92 19.14 -4.10
CA ASP A 71 -7.80 18.65 -3.29
C ASP A 71 -7.41 17.23 -3.70
N PHE A 72 -8.38 16.37 -4.01
CA PHE A 72 -8.12 15.01 -4.52
C PHE A 72 -7.33 15.06 -5.83
N SER A 73 -7.75 15.90 -6.77
CA SER A 73 -7.06 16.09 -8.05
C SER A 73 -5.66 16.68 -7.90
N ALA A 74 -5.41 17.45 -6.83
CA ALA A 74 -4.10 18.00 -6.50
C ALA A 74 -3.20 17.04 -5.69
N THR A 75 -3.69 15.86 -5.28
CA THR A 75 -2.87 14.91 -4.52
C THR A 75 -1.71 14.34 -5.34
N PRO A 76 -0.60 13.94 -4.68
CA PRO A 76 0.51 13.32 -5.38
C PRO A 76 0.07 12.06 -6.14
N SER A 77 0.49 11.92 -7.40
CA SER A 77 0.27 10.74 -8.25
C SER A 77 0.86 9.41 -7.72
N SER A 78 1.57 9.48 -6.60
CA SER A 78 2.13 8.32 -5.90
C SER A 78 1.20 7.75 -4.83
N TRP A 79 0.16 8.48 -4.43
CA TRP A 79 -0.81 7.98 -3.47
C TRP A 79 -1.86 7.12 -4.16
N SER A 80 -2.23 6.00 -3.53
CA SER A 80 -3.43 5.27 -3.91
C SER A 80 -4.67 6.18 -3.81
N VAL A 81 -5.71 5.87 -4.60
CA VAL A 81 -7.00 6.61 -4.53
C VAL A 81 -7.53 6.58 -3.11
N LYS A 82 -7.48 5.42 -2.44
CA LYS A 82 -7.84 5.24 -1.04
C LYS A 82 -7.17 6.25 -0.13
N THR A 83 -5.83 6.31 -0.16
CA THR A 83 -5.05 7.20 0.72
C THR A 83 -5.36 8.67 0.43
N ALA A 84 -5.44 9.03 -0.85
CA ALA A 84 -5.79 10.39 -1.26
C ALA A 84 -7.18 10.79 -0.75
N GLY A 85 -8.22 10.00 -1.04
CA GLY A 85 -9.58 10.28 -0.62
C GLY A 85 -9.74 10.34 0.90
N LEU A 86 -9.21 9.35 1.64
CA LEU A 86 -9.31 9.33 3.11
C LEU A 86 -8.58 10.50 3.77
N LYS A 87 -7.41 10.91 3.27
CA LYS A 87 -6.68 12.05 3.84
C LYS A 87 -7.37 13.38 3.57
N VAL A 88 -7.91 13.57 2.37
CA VAL A 88 -8.68 14.77 2.01
C VAL A 88 -9.94 14.85 2.88
N LEU A 89 -10.70 13.77 3.00
CA LEU A 89 -11.91 13.74 3.82
C LEU A 89 -11.61 13.92 5.31
N ALA A 90 -10.52 13.35 5.84
CA ALA A 90 -10.10 13.58 7.22
C ALA A 90 -9.69 15.04 7.48
N ALA A 91 -9.17 15.75 6.48
CA ALA A 91 -8.90 17.18 6.58
C ALA A 91 -10.20 18.00 6.56
N LEU A 92 -11.11 17.70 5.63
CA LEU A 92 -12.42 18.34 5.51
C LEU A 92 -13.26 18.15 6.78
N ASN A 93 -13.32 16.94 7.31
CA ASN A 93 -14.06 16.63 8.54
C ASN A 93 -13.57 17.47 9.73
N ARG A 94 -12.24 17.56 9.90
CA ARG A 94 -11.65 18.37 10.99
C ARG A 94 -11.98 19.84 10.85
N TRP A 95 -11.99 20.36 9.62
CA TRP A 95 -12.38 21.73 9.33
C TRP A 95 -13.86 21.97 9.66
N LEU A 96 -14.76 21.13 9.16
CA LEU A 96 -16.21 21.23 9.42
C LEU A 96 -16.54 21.14 10.92
N HIS A 97 -15.96 20.16 11.61
CA HIS A 97 -16.14 20.00 13.06
C HIS A 97 -15.59 21.21 13.84
N GLY A 98 -14.44 21.76 13.44
CA GLY A 98 -13.87 22.97 14.04
C GLY A 98 -14.77 24.20 13.86
N GLN A 99 -15.34 24.38 12.66
CA GLN A 99 -16.29 25.47 12.38
C GLN A 99 -17.58 25.32 13.19
N GLY A 100 -18.07 24.09 13.37
CA GLY A 100 -19.24 23.79 14.22
C GLY A 100 -19.04 24.17 15.69
N GLN A 101 -17.83 24.00 16.24
CA GLN A 101 -17.53 24.37 17.64
C GLN A 101 -17.34 25.88 17.85
N HIS A 102 -16.83 26.63 16.87
CA HIS A 102 -16.64 28.08 17.03
C HIS A 102 -17.95 28.89 17.12
N TYR A 103 -19.09 28.32 16.72
CA TYR A 103 -20.40 29.00 16.70
C TYR A 103 -21.38 28.53 17.79
N HIS A 104 -20.89 28.30 19.02
CA HIS A 104 -21.69 27.88 20.19
C HIS A 104 -22.91 28.76 20.54
N HIS A 105 -23.07 29.96 19.96
CA HIS A 105 -24.23 30.82 20.23
C HIS A 105 -25.42 30.68 19.26
N ASN A 106 -25.27 30.07 18.07
CA ASN A 106 -26.31 30.12 17.02
C ASN A 106 -26.75 28.76 16.45
N HIS A 107 -26.38 27.62 17.05
CA HIS A 107 -26.85 26.27 16.61
C HIS A 107 -26.59 25.94 15.12
N GLN A 108 -25.57 26.52 14.48
CA GLN A 108 -25.25 26.25 13.07
C GLN A 108 -24.28 25.06 12.97
N GLY A 109 -24.82 23.85 12.96
CA GLY A 109 -24.03 22.65 12.67
C GLY A 109 -23.56 22.65 11.20
N TYR A 110 -22.25 22.57 10.98
CA TYR A 110 -21.67 22.35 9.65
C TYR A 110 -21.63 20.83 9.39
N LEU A 111 -22.82 20.25 9.16
CA LEU A 111 -23.02 18.82 9.02
C LEU A 111 -23.51 18.49 7.62
N THR A 112 -22.94 17.46 7.02
CA THR A 112 -23.34 17.01 5.69
C THR A 112 -23.08 15.52 5.50
N THR A 113 -23.92 14.88 4.70
CA THR A 113 -23.63 13.56 4.12
C THR A 113 -22.57 13.73 3.03
N PHE A 114 -21.89 12.65 2.66
CA PHE A 114 -20.92 12.71 1.59
C PHE A 114 -20.75 11.35 0.94
N THR A 115 -20.97 11.29 -0.37
CA THR A 115 -20.66 10.13 -1.19
C THR A 115 -19.84 10.56 -2.38
N ALA A 116 -18.66 9.96 -2.55
CA ALA A 116 -17.83 10.15 -3.73
C ALA A 116 -17.55 8.82 -4.42
N PHE A 117 -17.65 8.84 -5.74
CA PHE A 117 -17.31 7.73 -6.60
C PHE A 117 -16.22 8.14 -7.59
N ILE A 118 -15.07 7.47 -7.50
CA ILE A 118 -13.89 7.78 -8.31
C ILE A 118 -13.59 6.59 -9.20
N ILE A 119 -13.72 6.76 -10.50
CA ILE A 119 -13.34 5.74 -11.48
C ILE A 119 -11.90 6.03 -11.89
N ARG A 120 -11.04 5.03 -11.77
CA ARG A 120 -9.64 5.12 -12.17
C ARG A 120 -9.23 3.83 -12.85
N GLY A 121 -8.96 3.91 -14.15
CA GLY A 121 -8.79 2.72 -14.97
C GLY A 121 -10.11 1.93 -15.07
N ASN A 122 -10.08 0.64 -14.72
CA ASN A 122 -11.25 -0.23 -14.59
C ASN A 122 -11.69 -0.45 -13.13
N THR A 123 -11.15 0.33 -12.19
CA THR A 123 -11.49 0.23 -10.76
C THR A 123 -12.29 1.45 -10.33
N GLY A 124 -13.39 1.20 -9.62
CA GLY A 124 -14.21 2.20 -8.96
C GLY A 124 -13.88 2.25 -7.48
N HIS A 125 -13.67 3.45 -6.95
CA HIS A 125 -13.37 3.70 -5.55
C HIS A 125 -14.51 4.51 -4.94
N LEU A 126 -15.21 3.90 -3.99
CA LEU A 126 -16.35 4.49 -3.28
C LEU A 126 -15.92 4.97 -1.90
N PHE A 127 -16.22 6.23 -1.58
CA PHE A 127 -16.10 6.83 -0.26
C PHE A 127 -17.48 7.28 0.20
N HIS A 128 -17.93 6.83 1.36
CA HIS A 128 -19.30 7.08 1.80
C HIS A 128 -19.41 7.37 3.30
N VAL A 129 -20.22 8.39 3.61
CA VAL A 129 -20.68 8.68 4.97
C VAL A 129 -22.05 9.39 4.92
N GLY A 130 -23.06 8.85 5.60
CA GLY A 130 -24.40 9.43 5.65
C GLY A 130 -25.38 8.49 4.96
N ASP A 131 -26.38 9.04 4.26
CA ASP A 131 -27.43 8.30 3.57
C ASP A 131 -27.63 8.72 2.10
N SER A 132 -26.75 9.56 1.55
CA SER A 132 -26.64 9.67 0.08
C SER A 132 -26.21 8.34 -0.52
N ARG A 133 -26.87 7.89 -1.59
CA ARG A 133 -26.67 6.53 -2.13
C ARG A 133 -25.99 6.51 -3.49
N LEU A 134 -25.24 5.42 -3.74
CA LEU A 134 -24.72 5.03 -5.05
C LEU A 134 -25.34 3.70 -5.46
N TYR A 135 -25.94 3.65 -6.65
CA TYR A 135 -26.46 2.44 -7.28
C TYR A 135 -25.66 2.07 -8.53
N ARG A 136 -25.65 0.79 -8.88
CA ARG A 136 -25.11 0.26 -10.14
C ARG A 136 -26.20 -0.53 -10.87
N LEU A 137 -26.37 -0.21 -12.15
CA LEU A 137 -27.04 -1.06 -13.13
C LEU A 137 -25.98 -1.70 -14.03
N ARG A 138 -25.83 -3.02 -13.95
CA ARG A 138 -25.00 -3.82 -14.86
C ARG A 138 -25.87 -4.80 -15.61
N GLU A 139 -26.01 -4.60 -16.91
CA GLU A 139 -26.96 -5.35 -17.74
C GLU A 139 -28.39 -5.20 -17.21
N ASN A 140 -28.86 -6.14 -16.37
CA ASN A 140 -30.16 -6.13 -15.68
C ASN A 140 -30.03 -6.25 -14.15
N ASP A 141 -28.80 -6.29 -13.63
CA ASP A 141 -28.53 -6.38 -12.20
C ASP A 141 -28.53 -4.98 -11.59
N TRP A 142 -29.46 -4.73 -10.67
CA TRP A 142 -29.65 -3.47 -9.97
C TRP A 142 -29.27 -3.63 -8.50
N GLU A 143 -28.23 -2.92 -8.08
CA GLU A 143 -27.72 -3.01 -6.72
C GLU A 143 -27.41 -1.63 -6.13
N CYS A 144 -27.65 -1.49 -4.83
CA CYS A 144 -27.18 -0.35 -4.04
C CYS A 144 -25.80 -0.70 -3.44
N LEU A 145 -24.79 0.09 -3.77
CA LEU A 145 -23.39 -0.10 -3.38
C LEU A 145 -23.05 0.53 -2.01
N THR A 146 -23.86 1.50 -1.58
CA THR A 146 -23.74 2.17 -0.29
C THR A 146 -24.67 1.56 0.74
N LYS A 147 -24.33 1.73 2.02
CA LYS A 147 -25.20 1.37 3.14
C LYS A 147 -25.39 2.58 4.04
N ASP A 148 -26.64 2.99 4.20
CA ASP A 148 -26.97 4.18 4.97
C ASP A 148 -26.45 4.11 6.41
N HIS A 149 -25.82 5.19 6.84
CA HIS A 149 -25.43 5.42 8.22
C HIS A 149 -26.55 6.12 8.99
N ALA A 150 -27.76 5.59 8.93
CA ALA A 150 -28.94 6.17 9.55
C ALA A 150 -29.71 5.17 10.41
N LEU A 151 -30.43 5.67 11.41
CA LEU A 151 -31.36 4.92 12.24
C LEU A 151 -32.76 5.48 12.10
N ILE A 152 -33.73 4.60 11.82
CA ILE A 152 -35.14 4.97 11.84
C ILE A 152 -35.59 5.08 13.29
N THR A 153 -35.90 6.30 13.72
CA THR A 153 -36.42 6.59 15.06
C THR A 153 -37.90 6.95 14.99
N ARG A 154 -38.54 7.13 16.17
CA ARG A 154 -39.91 7.65 16.25
C ARG A 154 -40.06 9.08 15.72
N HIS A 155 -38.94 9.79 15.52
CA HIS A 155 -38.88 11.17 15.05
C HIS A 155 -38.36 11.30 13.61
N GLY A 156 -38.25 10.18 12.88
CA GLY A 156 -37.74 10.16 11.52
C GLY A 156 -36.37 9.47 11.40
N ASN A 157 -35.79 9.55 10.20
CA ASN A 157 -34.46 9.03 9.92
C ASN A 157 -33.40 9.93 10.57
N GLN A 158 -32.58 9.38 11.47
CA GLN A 158 -31.52 10.12 12.14
C GLN A 158 -30.16 9.54 11.76
N LEU A 159 -29.28 10.38 11.24
CA LEU A 159 -27.93 9.95 10.89
C LEU A 159 -27.10 9.62 12.13
N THR A 160 -26.42 8.48 12.04
CA THR A 160 -25.41 8.01 13.00
C THR A 160 -24.00 8.44 12.63
N ARG A 161 -23.77 8.83 11.37
CA ARG A 161 -22.49 9.34 10.88
C ARG A 161 -22.73 10.41 9.82
N ALA A 162 -22.02 11.53 9.94
CA ALA A 162 -21.97 12.59 8.94
C ALA A 162 -20.60 13.30 9.04
N LEU A 163 -20.18 13.97 7.96
CA LEU A 163 -19.03 14.85 8.05
C LEU A 163 -19.33 16.03 8.99
N GLY A 164 -18.35 16.38 9.82
CA GLY A 164 -18.44 17.45 10.81
C GLY A 164 -19.12 17.04 12.13
N MET A 165 -19.68 15.83 12.21
CA MET A 165 -20.39 15.34 13.42
C MET A 165 -19.44 15.16 14.61
N ASP A 166 -18.27 14.57 14.35
CA ASP A 166 -17.23 14.29 15.34
C ASP A 166 -15.85 14.71 14.82
N TRP A 167 -14.89 14.89 15.72
CA TRP A 167 -13.51 15.25 15.36
C TRP A 167 -12.84 14.20 14.44
N ARG A 168 -13.25 12.93 14.60
CA ARG A 168 -12.86 11.79 13.79
C ARG A 168 -14.13 11.19 13.19
N VAL A 169 -14.11 10.98 11.89
CA VAL A 169 -15.19 10.31 11.16
C VAL A 169 -14.66 9.00 10.60
N ASP A 170 -15.44 7.94 10.76
CA ASP A 170 -15.20 6.67 10.09
C ASP A 170 -15.90 6.71 8.73
N ILE A 171 -15.10 6.56 7.67
CA ILE A 171 -15.56 6.66 6.28
C ILE A 171 -15.55 5.27 5.69
N ASP A 172 -16.69 4.87 5.12
CA ASP A 172 -16.79 3.59 4.45
C ASP A 172 -16.07 3.68 3.09
N TYR A 173 -15.17 2.73 2.85
CA TYR A 173 -14.38 2.65 1.62
C TYR A 173 -14.52 1.28 0.97
N HIS A 174 -14.88 1.27 -0.31
CA HIS A 174 -15.00 0.05 -1.11
C HIS A 174 -14.32 0.21 -2.47
N GLU A 175 -13.66 -0.85 -2.94
CA GLU A 175 -13.18 -0.99 -4.32
C GLU A 175 -14.13 -1.92 -5.07
N ILE A 176 -14.53 -1.49 -6.25
CA ILE A 176 -15.42 -2.26 -7.13
C ILE A 176 -14.84 -2.33 -8.54
N ASP A 177 -15.12 -3.43 -9.24
CA ASP A 177 -14.79 -3.57 -10.66
C ASP A 177 -15.79 -2.78 -11.51
N VAL A 178 -15.27 -2.06 -12.51
CA VAL A 178 -16.04 -1.23 -13.46
C VAL A 178 -15.95 -1.85 -14.85
N GLN A 179 -17.08 -1.98 -15.52
CA GLN A 179 -17.19 -2.60 -16.85
C GLN A 179 -17.80 -1.65 -17.86
N VAL A 180 -17.48 -1.87 -19.14
CA VAL A 180 -18.11 -1.13 -20.25
C VAL A 180 -19.60 -1.46 -20.26
N GLY A 181 -20.44 -0.43 -20.30
CA GLY A 181 -21.89 -0.53 -20.21
C GLY A 181 -22.46 -0.45 -18.78
N ASP A 182 -21.61 -0.39 -17.75
CA ASP A 182 -22.07 -0.09 -16.40
C ASP A 182 -22.68 1.32 -16.35
N LEU A 183 -23.77 1.45 -15.60
CA LEU A 183 -24.43 2.71 -15.35
C LEU A 183 -24.54 2.93 -13.83
N TYR A 184 -24.09 4.09 -13.36
CA TYR A 184 -24.07 4.46 -11.95
C TYR A 184 -25.01 5.62 -11.68
N LEU A 185 -25.78 5.52 -10.60
CA LEU A 185 -26.66 6.58 -10.10
C LEU A 185 -26.21 7.01 -8.71
N LEU A 186 -25.79 8.26 -8.55
CA LEU A 186 -25.63 8.92 -7.26
C LEU A 186 -26.87 9.75 -6.97
N THR A 187 -27.39 9.72 -5.74
CA THR A 187 -28.64 10.40 -5.40
C THR A 187 -28.75 10.75 -3.91
N THR A 188 -29.41 11.89 -3.63
CA THR A 188 -29.83 12.29 -2.27
C THR A 188 -31.17 11.68 -1.90
N ASP A 189 -31.49 11.71 -0.60
CA ASP A 189 -32.69 11.10 -0.01
C ASP A 189 -34.00 11.68 -0.55
N GLY A 190 -34.00 12.95 -0.96
CA GLY A 190 -35.12 13.60 -1.64
C GLY A 190 -35.56 12.92 -2.95
N ILE A 191 -34.78 11.99 -3.50
CA ILE A 191 -35.21 11.10 -4.60
C ILE A 191 -35.42 9.68 -4.09
N HIS A 192 -34.38 9.05 -3.52
CA HIS A 192 -34.42 7.61 -3.26
C HIS A 192 -35.23 7.19 -2.02
N SER A 193 -35.62 8.14 -1.16
CA SER A 193 -36.56 7.88 -0.06
C SER A 193 -38.02 7.97 -0.50
N PHE A 194 -38.31 8.63 -1.63
CA PHE A 194 -39.67 8.86 -2.14
C PHE A 194 -40.02 7.95 -3.31
N ILE A 195 -39.07 7.65 -4.19
CA ILE A 195 -39.30 6.77 -5.34
C ILE A 195 -39.01 5.32 -4.94
N PRO A 196 -39.94 4.37 -5.15
CA PRO A 196 -39.67 2.96 -4.94
C PRO A 196 -38.54 2.44 -5.82
N ASP A 197 -37.71 1.53 -5.29
CA ASP A 197 -36.53 0.99 -5.98
C ASP A 197 -36.85 0.37 -7.37
N LYS A 198 -38.05 -0.21 -7.52
CA LYS A 198 -38.52 -0.75 -8.81
C LYS A 198 -38.74 0.34 -9.87
N GLU A 199 -39.23 1.51 -9.47
CA GLU A 199 -39.45 2.64 -10.36
C GLU A 199 -38.12 3.32 -10.70
N LEU A 200 -37.23 3.47 -9.71
CA LEU A 200 -35.84 3.91 -9.96
C LEU A 200 -35.18 3.03 -11.02
N HIS A 201 -35.19 1.71 -10.84
CA HIS A 201 -34.62 0.79 -11.82
C HIS A 201 -35.26 0.95 -13.22
N ALA A 202 -36.59 1.11 -13.30
CA ALA A 202 -37.29 1.25 -14.58
C ALA A 202 -36.86 2.51 -15.35
N ILE A 203 -36.78 3.66 -14.67
CA ILE A 203 -36.32 4.94 -15.24
C ILE A 203 -34.87 4.80 -15.73
N ILE A 204 -34.02 4.18 -14.91
CA ILE A 204 -32.60 4.05 -15.19
C ILE A 204 -32.30 3.08 -16.34
N ALA A 205 -33.07 1.99 -16.45
CA ALA A 205 -32.94 0.99 -17.51
C ALA A 205 -33.48 1.46 -18.88
N SER A 206 -34.16 2.60 -18.95
CA SER A 206 -34.72 3.21 -20.16
C SER A 206 -33.65 3.60 -21.20
N ARG A 207 -33.22 2.68 -22.09
CA ARG A 207 -32.13 2.95 -23.05
C ARG A 207 -32.47 3.90 -24.20
N SER A 208 -33.75 4.24 -24.42
CA SER A 208 -34.18 5.10 -25.54
C SER A 208 -33.97 6.59 -25.31
N GLU A 209 -33.66 6.99 -24.07
CA GLU A 209 -33.59 8.39 -23.67
C GLU A 209 -32.18 8.79 -23.21
N THR A 210 -31.85 10.08 -23.37
CA THR A 210 -30.56 10.65 -22.94
C THR A 210 -30.44 10.62 -21.42
N LEU A 211 -29.20 10.64 -20.90
CA LEU A 211 -28.98 10.67 -19.46
C LEU A 211 -29.61 11.90 -18.80
N ASP A 212 -29.59 13.06 -19.48
CA ASP A 212 -30.26 14.28 -18.99
C ASP A 212 -31.77 14.10 -18.85
N ALA A 213 -32.43 13.46 -19.83
CA ALA A 213 -33.86 13.18 -19.77
C ALA A 213 -34.20 12.23 -18.61
N ARG A 214 -33.35 11.22 -18.35
CA ARG A 214 -33.53 10.34 -17.17
C ARG A 214 -33.37 11.09 -15.85
N CYS A 215 -32.43 12.04 -15.76
CA CYS A 215 -32.32 12.90 -14.58
C CYS A 215 -33.59 13.76 -14.39
N GLU A 216 -34.14 14.34 -15.45
CA GLU A 216 -35.41 15.09 -15.40
C GLU A 216 -36.59 14.21 -14.99
N GLU A 217 -36.66 12.98 -15.51
CA GLU A 217 -37.69 12.01 -15.16
C GLU A 217 -37.59 11.60 -13.69
N LEU A 218 -36.39 11.35 -13.15
CA LEU A 218 -36.18 11.08 -11.72
C LEU A 218 -36.71 12.22 -10.84
N LEU A 219 -36.39 13.46 -11.18
CA LEU A 219 -36.84 14.62 -10.40
C LEU A 219 -38.37 14.80 -10.47
N THR A 220 -38.96 14.58 -11.65
CA THR A 220 -40.41 14.66 -11.86
C THR A 220 -41.15 13.53 -11.15
N CYS A 221 -40.59 12.32 -11.16
CA CYS A 221 -41.12 11.17 -10.44
C CYS A 221 -41.08 11.40 -8.92
N ALA A 222 -39.97 11.92 -8.39
CA ALA A 222 -39.87 12.31 -6.98
C ALA A 222 -40.92 13.38 -6.61
N GLU A 223 -41.20 14.34 -7.51
CA GLU A 223 -42.27 15.33 -7.33
C GLU A 223 -43.65 14.70 -7.29
N ALA A 224 -43.92 13.75 -8.19
CA ALA A 224 -45.18 13.02 -8.25
C ALA A 224 -45.42 12.17 -7.00
N HIS A 225 -44.35 11.66 -6.38
CA HIS A 225 -44.36 11.00 -5.07
C HIS A 225 -44.30 11.98 -3.88
N HIS A 226 -44.49 13.29 -4.14
CA HIS A 226 -44.57 14.34 -3.13
C HIS A 226 -43.31 14.48 -2.25
N SER A 227 -42.13 14.38 -2.86
CA SER A 227 -40.85 14.70 -2.19
C SER A 227 -40.88 16.10 -1.58
N ASP A 228 -40.56 16.18 -0.29
CA ASP A 228 -40.52 17.43 0.49
C ASP A 228 -39.10 17.99 0.68
N ASP A 229 -38.09 17.36 0.05
CA ASP A 229 -36.68 17.75 0.15
C ASP A 229 -36.07 18.22 -1.20
N ASN A 230 -34.81 18.65 -1.16
CA ASN A 230 -33.97 18.89 -2.32
C ASN A 230 -33.78 17.59 -3.10
N ARG A 231 -33.78 17.70 -4.43
CA ARG A 231 -33.76 16.54 -5.33
C ARG A 231 -32.52 16.61 -6.18
N SER A 232 -31.56 15.74 -5.90
CA SER A 232 -30.26 15.74 -6.58
C SER A 232 -29.88 14.35 -7.07
N CYS A 233 -29.46 14.28 -8.32
CA CYS A 233 -28.94 13.04 -8.91
C CYS A 233 -27.78 13.30 -9.89
N GLN A 234 -26.90 12.31 -10.01
CA GLN A 234 -25.85 12.23 -11.02
C GLN A 234 -25.86 10.85 -11.66
N LEU A 235 -25.79 10.81 -12.99
CA LEU A 235 -25.68 9.60 -13.78
C LEU A 235 -24.32 9.52 -14.46
N LEU A 236 -23.71 8.34 -14.44
CA LEU A 236 -22.47 8.04 -15.17
C LEU A 236 -22.65 6.74 -15.95
N GLU A 237 -22.46 6.78 -17.26
CA GLU A 237 -22.48 5.61 -18.15
C GLU A 237 -21.07 5.35 -18.69
N ILE A 238 -20.56 4.13 -18.47
CA ILE A 238 -19.24 3.75 -18.92
C ILE A 238 -19.29 3.34 -20.39
N ILE A 239 -18.68 4.14 -21.27
CA ILE A 239 -18.71 3.91 -22.72
C ILE A 239 -17.48 3.17 -23.21
N ASP A 240 -16.32 3.54 -22.71
CA ASP A 240 -15.07 2.83 -23.00
C ASP A 240 -14.17 2.90 -21.76
N LEU A 241 -13.53 1.79 -21.46
CA LEU A 241 -12.57 1.70 -20.37
C LEU A 241 -11.18 1.57 -20.97
N PRO A 242 -10.17 2.24 -20.37
CA PRO A 242 -8.81 1.88 -20.71
C PRO A 242 -8.60 0.42 -20.28
N PRO A 243 -7.82 -0.38 -21.03
CA PRO A 243 -7.58 -1.77 -20.67
C PRO A 243 -7.10 -1.85 -19.21
N THR A 244 -7.63 -2.84 -18.48
CA THR A 244 -7.24 -3.19 -17.12
C THR A 244 -5.72 -3.07 -17.01
N ASP A 245 -5.26 -2.21 -16.09
CA ASP A 245 -3.85 -1.81 -15.89
C ASP A 245 -3.35 -0.56 -16.64
N ALA A 246 -4.19 0.40 -16.99
CA ALA A 246 -3.70 1.71 -17.50
C ALA A 246 -2.93 2.57 -16.47
N HIS A 247 -2.80 2.13 -15.21
CA HIS A 247 -1.78 2.62 -14.28
C HIS A 247 -0.36 2.16 -14.61
N ALA A 248 -0.27 1.12 -15.43
CA ALA A 248 0.92 0.55 -16.00
C ALA A 248 1.11 1.12 -17.41
N LEU A 249 1.78 2.26 -17.49
CA LEU A 249 2.38 2.79 -18.73
C LEU A 249 2.95 1.63 -19.58
N GLY A 250 2.29 1.27 -20.69
CA GLY A 250 2.85 0.40 -21.73
C GLY A 250 3.17 -1.05 -21.36
N LEU A 251 2.63 -1.63 -20.28
CA LEU A 251 2.98 -3.01 -19.88
C LEU A 251 2.30 -4.11 -20.72
N ASN A 252 1.27 -3.78 -21.52
CA ASN A 252 0.51 -4.78 -22.28
C ASN A 252 1.18 -5.24 -23.58
N THR A 253 2.21 -4.53 -24.05
CA THR A 253 3.09 -5.02 -25.12
C THR A 253 4.46 -5.28 -24.54
N LEU A 254 4.71 -6.53 -24.16
CA LEU A 254 6.05 -7.01 -23.83
C LEU A 254 6.91 -6.86 -25.09
N ALA A 255 7.90 -5.97 -25.04
CA ALA A 255 8.95 -5.95 -26.04
C ALA A 255 9.61 -7.34 -26.09
N PRO A 256 10.06 -7.80 -27.26
CA PRO A 256 10.73 -9.09 -27.35
C PRO A 256 11.95 -9.13 -26.44
N LEU A 257 12.28 -10.32 -25.95
CA LEU A 257 13.48 -10.52 -25.18
C LEU A 257 14.71 -10.30 -26.06
N PRO A 258 15.77 -9.67 -25.54
CA PRO A 258 17.02 -9.57 -26.27
C PRO A 258 17.60 -10.98 -26.52
N PRO A 259 18.24 -11.22 -27.67
CA PRO A 259 19.00 -12.44 -27.87
C PRO A 259 20.16 -12.51 -26.86
N PRO A 260 20.76 -13.69 -26.60
CA PRO A 260 21.94 -13.79 -25.75
C PRO A 260 23.03 -12.82 -26.18
N LEU A 261 23.39 -11.90 -25.28
CA LEU A 261 24.32 -10.82 -25.57
C LEU A 261 25.75 -11.22 -25.25
N VAL A 262 26.68 -10.93 -26.16
CA VAL A 262 28.12 -11.13 -25.93
C VAL A 262 28.89 -9.81 -26.00
N LYS A 263 30.09 -9.79 -25.39
CA LYS A 263 30.98 -8.63 -25.37
C LYS A 263 31.21 -8.07 -26.78
N GLY A 264 31.08 -6.76 -26.92
CA GLY A 264 31.24 -6.00 -28.15
C GLY A 264 29.97 -5.83 -28.98
N GLN A 265 28.89 -6.58 -28.69
CA GLN A 265 27.59 -6.36 -29.34
C GLN A 265 26.95 -5.05 -28.89
N ILE A 266 25.98 -4.59 -29.67
CA ILE A 266 25.26 -3.35 -29.44
C ILE A 266 23.77 -3.64 -29.32
N LEU A 267 23.15 -3.26 -28.21
CA LEU A 267 21.71 -3.32 -28.00
C LEU A 267 21.19 -1.88 -27.84
N ASP A 268 20.38 -1.40 -28.79
CA ASP A 268 19.80 -0.04 -28.77
C ASP A 268 20.83 1.08 -28.49
N GLY A 269 22.06 0.91 -28.97
CA GLY A 269 23.17 1.86 -28.80
C GLY A 269 23.99 1.70 -27.51
N TYR A 270 23.68 0.72 -26.66
CA TYR A 270 24.51 0.27 -25.55
C TYR A 270 25.48 -0.82 -26.00
N VAL A 271 26.79 -0.59 -25.87
CA VAL A 271 27.83 -1.57 -26.17
C VAL A 271 28.04 -2.47 -24.96
N ILE A 272 27.93 -3.78 -25.15
CA ILE A 272 28.13 -4.76 -24.08
C ILE A 272 29.62 -4.87 -23.76
N GLU A 273 30.05 -4.52 -22.55
CA GLU A 273 31.45 -4.63 -22.13
C GLU A 273 31.75 -5.96 -21.45
N ALA A 274 30.83 -6.44 -20.60
CA ALA A 274 30.95 -7.69 -19.88
C ALA A 274 29.58 -8.16 -19.37
N GLU A 275 29.38 -9.47 -19.27
CA GLU A 275 28.31 -10.05 -18.45
C GLU A 275 28.78 -10.07 -16.99
N ILE A 276 27.98 -9.47 -16.09
CA ILE A 276 28.27 -9.42 -14.65
C ILE A 276 27.66 -10.64 -13.95
N GLN A 277 26.42 -10.97 -14.30
CA GLN A 277 25.69 -12.07 -13.70
C GLN A 277 24.62 -12.59 -14.65
N GLY A 278 24.50 -13.91 -14.75
CA GLY A 278 23.38 -14.59 -15.40
C GLY A 278 22.73 -15.57 -14.43
N ASN A 279 21.41 -15.50 -14.28
CA ASN A 279 20.62 -16.45 -13.50
C ASN A 279 19.34 -16.84 -14.25
N ALA A 280 18.58 -17.78 -13.68
CA ALA A 280 17.37 -18.30 -14.32
C ALA A 280 16.28 -17.23 -14.58
N ARG A 281 16.34 -16.08 -13.91
CA ARG A 281 15.36 -14.98 -14.04
C ARG A 281 15.86 -13.84 -14.91
N SER A 282 17.15 -13.51 -14.87
CA SER A 282 17.69 -12.31 -15.53
C SER A 282 19.19 -12.42 -15.83
N HIS A 283 19.62 -11.66 -16.82
CA HIS A 283 21.01 -11.37 -17.13
C HIS A 283 21.32 -9.89 -16.85
N VAL A 284 22.48 -9.65 -16.25
CA VAL A 284 22.99 -8.33 -15.88
C VAL A 284 24.30 -8.11 -16.63
N TYR A 285 24.35 -7.04 -17.41
CA TYR A 285 25.50 -6.67 -18.23
C TYR A 285 26.04 -5.31 -17.82
N LYS A 286 27.36 -5.18 -17.83
CA LYS A 286 28.02 -3.87 -17.85
C LYS A 286 28.04 -3.39 -19.29
N VAL A 287 27.50 -2.20 -19.51
CA VAL A 287 27.38 -1.61 -20.85
C VAL A 287 27.94 -0.20 -20.88
N ARG A 288 28.35 0.24 -22.07
CA ARG A 288 28.76 1.62 -22.34
C ARG A 288 27.79 2.24 -23.33
N ASP A 289 27.22 3.39 -23.00
CA ASP A 289 26.36 4.11 -23.94
C ASP A 289 27.20 4.84 -24.99
N LYS A 290 26.84 4.69 -26.27
CA LYS A 290 27.53 5.36 -27.37
C LYS A 290 27.30 6.87 -27.39
N SER A 291 26.21 7.38 -26.80
CA SER A 291 25.89 8.82 -26.88
C SER A 291 26.71 9.67 -25.93
N ASP A 292 26.95 9.21 -24.71
CA ASP A 292 27.66 9.98 -23.66
C ASP A 292 28.95 9.30 -23.17
N ASN A 293 29.27 8.11 -23.69
CA ASN A 293 30.44 7.32 -23.34
C ASN A 293 30.50 6.89 -21.86
N GLN A 294 29.37 6.92 -21.15
CA GLN A 294 29.25 6.53 -19.74
C GLN A 294 28.95 5.04 -19.57
N LEU A 295 29.28 4.51 -18.39
CA LEU A 295 29.02 3.12 -18.01
C LEU A 295 27.67 2.99 -17.29
N TYR A 296 26.97 1.91 -17.63
CA TYR A 296 25.67 1.55 -17.07
C TYR A 296 25.59 0.06 -16.77
N ILE A 297 24.57 -0.31 -16.00
CA ILE A 297 24.10 -1.68 -15.88
C ILE A 297 22.86 -1.85 -16.76
N LEU A 298 22.90 -2.86 -17.62
CA LEU A 298 21.74 -3.31 -18.40
C LEU A 298 21.27 -4.64 -17.82
N LYS A 299 20.07 -4.65 -17.27
CA LYS A 299 19.40 -5.88 -16.83
C LYS A 299 18.38 -6.28 -17.89
N SER A 300 18.32 -7.56 -18.21
CA SER A 300 17.34 -8.13 -19.14
C SER A 300 16.77 -9.42 -18.55
N PRO A 301 15.51 -9.78 -18.84
CA PRO A 301 14.95 -11.05 -18.40
C PRO A 301 15.66 -12.23 -19.10
N SER A 302 15.74 -13.37 -18.41
CA SER A 302 16.31 -14.58 -19.00
C SER A 302 15.36 -15.19 -20.03
N ILE A 303 15.90 -15.83 -21.06
CA ILE A 303 15.10 -16.60 -22.02
C ILE A 303 14.29 -17.72 -21.34
N ASN A 304 14.73 -18.19 -20.18
CA ASN A 304 14.04 -19.22 -19.39
C ASN A 304 12.68 -18.77 -18.86
N ILE A 305 12.41 -17.46 -18.79
CA ILE A 305 11.13 -16.90 -18.35
C ILE A 305 10.35 -16.26 -19.50
N ALA A 306 10.70 -16.57 -20.75
CA ALA A 306 10.05 -16.01 -21.94
C ALA A 306 8.55 -16.31 -22.02
N ASP A 307 8.14 -17.49 -21.55
CA ASP A 307 6.75 -17.92 -21.54
C ASP A 307 6.03 -17.59 -20.22
N ASP A 308 6.74 -17.04 -19.23
CA ASP A 308 6.19 -16.66 -17.93
C ASP A 308 5.83 -15.16 -17.92
N VAL A 309 4.60 -14.89 -18.37
CA VAL A 309 4.04 -13.53 -18.47
C VAL A 309 4.08 -12.79 -17.13
N ASP A 310 3.86 -13.49 -16.01
CA ASP A 310 3.86 -12.86 -14.69
C ASP A 310 5.27 -12.43 -14.26
N SER A 311 6.28 -13.25 -14.55
CA SER A 311 7.68 -12.86 -14.35
C SER A 311 8.11 -11.71 -15.25
N LEU A 312 7.65 -11.67 -16.51
CA LEU A 312 7.94 -10.56 -17.42
C LEU A 312 7.26 -9.26 -16.98
N ARG A 313 6.01 -9.33 -16.50
CA ARG A 313 5.31 -8.19 -15.89
C ARG A 313 6.00 -7.72 -14.61
N ALA A 314 6.48 -8.64 -13.78
CA ALA A 314 7.28 -8.30 -12.59
C ALA A 314 8.56 -7.55 -12.97
N PHE A 315 9.23 -7.95 -14.04
CA PHE A 315 10.40 -7.26 -14.57
C PHE A 315 10.08 -5.83 -15.05
N GLN A 316 8.97 -5.64 -15.77
CA GLN A 316 8.58 -4.29 -16.17
C GLN A 316 8.17 -3.43 -14.97
N ARG A 317 7.52 -4.03 -13.97
CA ARG A 317 7.21 -3.36 -12.70
C ARG A 317 8.49 -2.93 -11.98
N GLU A 318 9.55 -3.74 -12.00
CA GLU A 318 10.86 -3.36 -11.47
C GLU A 318 11.39 -2.07 -12.12
N ASP A 319 11.38 -2.00 -13.45
CA ASP A 319 11.82 -0.81 -14.18
C ASP A 319 10.97 0.42 -13.82
N TRP A 320 9.65 0.25 -13.80
CA TRP A 320 8.71 1.32 -13.46
C TRP A 320 8.86 1.82 -12.01
N ILE A 321 9.00 0.92 -11.04
CA ILE A 321 9.24 1.26 -9.63
C ILE A 321 10.59 1.97 -9.50
N GLY A 322 11.65 1.39 -10.07
CA GLY A 322 13.02 1.90 -9.97
C GLY A 322 13.15 3.33 -10.49
N GLN A 323 12.51 3.66 -11.63
CA GLN A 323 12.57 4.99 -12.24
C GLN A 323 11.98 6.09 -11.35
N ARG A 324 11.08 5.73 -10.41
CA ARG A 324 10.42 6.71 -9.55
C ARG A 324 11.34 7.20 -8.44
N PHE A 325 12.34 6.43 -8.03
CA PHE A 325 13.18 6.75 -6.88
C PHE A 325 14.46 7.50 -7.28
N HIS A 326 14.66 8.66 -6.66
CA HIS A 326 15.87 9.46 -6.80
C HIS A 326 16.40 9.77 -5.41
N HIS A 327 17.36 8.97 -4.94
CA HIS A 327 17.93 9.14 -3.62
C HIS A 327 19.36 8.55 -3.60
N PRO A 328 20.32 9.18 -2.90
CA PRO A 328 21.71 8.72 -2.88
C PRO A 328 21.90 7.27 -2.40
N ASP A 329 21.04 6.79 -1.51
CA ASP A 329 21.15 5.44 -0.91
C ASP A 329 20.32 4.38 -1.67
N ILE A 330 19.86 4.69 -2.88
CA ILE A 330 19.05 3.82 -3.75
C ILE A 330 19.66 3.84 -5.15
N VAL A 331 19.76 2.69 -5.81
CA VAL A 331 20.24 2.63 -7.20
C VAL A 331 19.34 3.43 -8.13
N LYS A 332 19.97 4.30 -8.93
CA LYS A 332 19.28 5.07 -9.95
C LYS A 332 18.94 4.18 -11.15
N THR A 333 17.65 4.09 -11.45
CA THR A 333 17.15 3.50 -12.70
C THR A 333 16.82 4.64 -13.67
N TYR A 334 17.23 4.50 -14.93
CA TYR A 334 17.08 5.53 -15.95
C TYR A 334 15.86 5.27 -16.84
N SER A 335 15.04 6.31 -17.02
CA SER A 335 13.98 6.29 -18.02
C SER A 335 14.55 6.17 -19.43
N PRO A 336 13.81 5.54 -20.37
CA PRO A 336 14.26 5.42 -21.76
C PRO A 336 14.53 6.80 -22.38
N SER A 337 15.75 7.01 -22.89
CA SER A 337 16.09 8.20 -23.69
C SER A 337 15.86 8.02 -25.19
N ARG A 338 15.54 6.78 -25.60
CA ARG A 338 15.37 6.33 -26.99
C ARG A 338 14.35 5.18 -27.05
N PRO A 339 13.72 4.93 -28.20
CA PRO A 339 12.86 3.76 -28.39
C PRO A 339 13.63 2.47 -28.06
N ARG A 340 13.02 1.59 -27.26
CA ARG A 340 13.57 0.26 -26.93
C ARG A 340 12.96 -0.77 -27.89
N HIS A 341 13.79 -1.58 -28.53
CA HIS A 341 13.32 -2.69 -29.36
C HIS A 341 13.16 -3.99 -28.55
N TYR A 342 13.79 -4.05 -27.37
CA TYR A 342 13.81 -5.23 -26.51
C TYR A 342 13.45 -4.89 -25.07
N LEU A 343 13.04 -5.89 -24.30
CA LEU A 343 12.77 -5.75 -22.88
C LEU A 343 14.07 -5.75 -22.06
N TYR A 344 14.45 -4.58 -21.56
CA TYR A 344 15.57 -4.38 -20.64
C TYR A 344 15.35 -3.12 -19.81
N LEU A 345 16.08 -2.99 -18.71
CA LEU A 345 16.16 -1.77 -17.89
C LEU A 345 17.61 -1.31 -17.76
N ILE A 346 17.78 0.00 -17.53
CA ILE A 346 19.10 0.64 -17.40
C ILE A 346 19.24 1.23 -16.01
N GLN A 347 20.32 0.87 -15.34
CA GLN A 347 20.68 1.36 -14.00
C GLN A 347 22.07 1.99 -14.02
N GLU A 348 22.35 2.82 -13.01
CA GLU A 348 23.69 3.35 -12.80
C GLU A 348 24.69 2.21 -12.55
N TYR A 349 25.90 2.35 -13.10
CA TYR A 349 26.99 1.45 -12.78
C TYR A 349 27.59 1.81 -11.42
N LEU A 350 27.63 0.83 -10.52
CA LEU A 350 28.23 0.96 -9.19
C LEU A 350 29.54 0.17 -9.13
N GLU A 351 30.64 0.86 -8.81
CA GLU A 351 31.90 0.20 -8.48
C GLU A 351 31.87 -0.21 -7.01
N GLY A 352 31.96 -1.51 -6.73
CA GLY A 352 31.87 -2.03 -5.36
C GLY A 352 31.41 -3.48 -5.33
N GLN A 353 30.72 -3.87 -4.26
CA GLN A 353 30.24 -5.25 -4.06
C GLN A 353 28.99 -5.28 -3.17
N SER A 354 28.25 -6.40 -3.18
CA SER A 354 27.15 -6.61 -2.22
C SER A 354 27.67 -6.78 -0.79
N LEU A 355 26.82 -6.54 0.22
CA LEU A 355 27.18 -6.80 1.62
C LEU A 355 27.47 -8.28 1.87
N ARG A 356 26.86 -9.20 1.11
CA ARG A 356 27.22 -10.64 1.17
C ARG A 356 28.68 -10.86 0.79
N ALA A 357 29.10 -10.31 -0.35
CA ALA A 357 30.48 -10.43 -0.81
C ALA A 357 31.46 -9.70 0.12
N TRP A 358 31.09 -8.50 0.58
CA TRP A 358 31.87 -7.75 1.55
C TRP A 358 32.06 -8.52 2.86
N ARG A 359 31.01 -9.14 3.41
CA ARG A 359 31.08 -9.94 4.65
C ARG A 359 31.98 -11.15 4.48
N LYS A 360 31.92 -11.83 3.34
CA LYS A 360 32.81 -12.96 3.00
C LYS A 360 34.28 -12.54 2.95
N ALA A 361 34.58 -11.35 2.43
CA ALA A 361 35.92 -10.80 2.38
C ALA A 361 36.41 -10.25 3.73
N ASN A 362 35.48 -9.90 4.64
CA ASN A 362 35.78 -9.33 5.96
C ASN A 362 35.15 -10.18 7.08
N PRO A 363 35.60 -11.43 7.29
CA PRO A 363 35.03 -12.36 8.27
C PRO A 363 35.14 -11.90 9.74
N ASP A 364 36.09 -11.02 10.06
CA ASP A 364 36.35 -10.51 11.41
C ASP A 364 35.94 -9.03 11.59
N ALA A 365 35.05 -8.52 10.74
CA ALA A 365 34.58 -7.14 10.82
C ALA A 365 33.97 -6.82 12.21
N PRO A 366 34.35 -5.70 12.85
CA PRO A 366 33.75 -5.26 14.11
C PRO A 366 32.24 -5.03 14.00
N VAL A 367 31.53 -5.22 15.11
CA VAL A 367 30.08 -5.01 15.22
C VAL A 367 29.72 -3.59 14.76
N GLU A 368 30.52 -2.59 15.14
CA GLU A 368 30.32 -1.19 14.82
C GLU A 368 30.39 -0.95 13.30
N THR A 369 31.28 -1.65 12.59
CA THR A 369 31.40 -1.54 11.14
C THR A 369 30.17 -2.11 10.43
N ILE A 370 29.66 -3.25 10.89
CA ILE A 370 28.45 -3.85 10.33
C ILE A 370 27.23 -2.96 10.60
N MET A 371 27.13 -2.42 11.83
CA MET A 371 26.00 -1.58 12.23
C MET A 371 26.02 -0.19 11.59
N ALA A 372 27.17 0.30 11.11
CA ALA A 372 27.24 1.54 10.32
C ALA A 372 26.38 1.48 9.04
N PHE A 373 26.08 0.27 8.53
CA PHE A 373 25.21 0.07 7.37
C PHE A 373 23.71 0.21 7.69
N ALA A 374 23.30 0.17 8.97
CA ALA A 374 21.90 0.23 9.37
C ALA A 374 21.24 1.55 8.99
N LYS A 375 21.90 2.67 9.27
CA LYS A 375 21.37 4.01 8.98
C LYS A 375 21.06 4.24 7.49
N PRO A 376 22.00 4.02 6.55
CA PRO A 376 21.68 4.19 5.12
C PRO A 376 20.63 3.18 4.63
N ALA A 377 20.64 1.93 5.11
CA ALA A 377 19.63 0.93 4.73
C ALA A 377 18.21 1.34 5.19
N VAL A 378 18.07 1.78 6.44
CA VAL A 378 16.81 2.32 6.97
C VAL A 378 16.38 3.56 6.19
N LYS A 379 17.31 4.45 5.84
CA LYS A 379 17.01 5.65 5.06
C LYS A 379 16.47 5.30 3.67
N ALA A 380 17.08 4.33 2.99
CA ALA A 380 16.60 3.81 1.71
C ALA A 380 15.18 3.22 1.83
N LEU A 381 14.94 2.35 2.81
CA LEU A 381 13.62 1.76 3.04
C LEU A 381 12.54 2.80 3.35
N ARG A 382 12.85 3.80 4.19
CA ARG A 382 11.91 4.88 4.50
C ARG A 382 11.53 5.71 3.27
N VAL A 383 12.44 5.86 2.29
CA VAL A 383 12.12 6.52 1.02
C VAL A 383 11.10 5.70 0.22
N LEU A 384 11.24 4.38 0.19
CA LEU A 384 10.26 3.46 -0.42
C LEU A 384 8.90 3.53 0.31
N HIS A 385 8.91 3.36 1.63
CA HIS A 385 7.69 3.31 2.45
C HIS A 385 6.88 4.61 2.40
N ARG A 386 7.54 5.78 2.33
CA ARG A 386 6.86 7.09 2.15
C ARG A 386 6.07 7.20 0.85
N ARG A 387 6.36 6.33 -0.13
CA ARG A 387 5.65 6.23 -1.41
C ARG A 387 4.90 4.91 -1.52
N GLU A 388 4.48 4.36 -0.37
CA GLU A 388 3.67 3.14 -0.26
C GLU A 388 4.29 1.94 -1.01
N THR A 389 5.61 1.93 -1.13
CA THR A 389 6.34 0.85 -1.82
C THR A 389 7.01 -0.04 -0.79
N LEU A 390 6.71 -1.34 -0.81
CA LEU A 390 7.45 -2.35 -0.04
C LEU A 390 8.53 -2.96 -0.92
N HIS A 391 9.73 -3.19 -0.37
CA HIS A 391 10.83 -3.79 -1.12
C HIS A 391 10.68 -5.32 -1.25
N GLN A 392 10.26 -5.98 -0.17
CA GLN A 392 9.95 -7.42 -0.07
C GLN A 392 11.11 -8.42 -0.23
N ASP A 393 12.29 -7.98 -0.71
CA ASP A 393 13.48 -8.84 -0.84
C ASP A 393 14.72 -8.19 -0.22
N ILE A 394 14.63 -7.76 1.04
CA ILE A 394 15.78 -7.19 1.77
C ILE A 394 16.68 -8.33 2.26
N LYS A 395 17.91 -8.36 1.75
CA LYS A 395 18.96 -9.33 2.08
C LYS A 395 20.34 -8.74 1.79
N PRO A 396 21.44 -9.34 2.30
CA PRO A 396 22.80 -8.83 2.05
C PRO A 396 23.18 -8.69 0.56
N ASP A 397 22.57 -9.47 -0.33
CA ASP A 397 22.81 -9.39 -1.78
C ASP A 397 22.27 -8.10 -2.41
N ASN A 398 21.18 -7.57 -1.86
CA ASN A 398 20.48 -6.39 -2.37
C ASN A 398 20.91 -5.09 -1.68
N LEU A 399 21.88 -5.15 -0.77
CA LEU A 399 22.55 -4.00 -0.18
C LEU A 399 23.97 -3.92 -0.75
N PHE A 400 24.23 -2.91 -1.58
CA PHE A 400 25.49 -2.76 -2.31
C PHE A 400 26.35 -1.68 -1.66
N ILE A 401 27.61 -1.98 -1.36
CA ILE A 401 28.59 -1.01 -0.87
C ILE A 401 29.50 -0.58 -2.02
N THR A 402 29.55 0.71 -2.30
CA THR A 402 30.44 1.29 -3.30
C THR A 402 31.89 1.32 -2.80
N SER A 403 32.85 1.50 -3.72
CA SER A 403 34.27 1.72 -3.41
C SER A 403 34.50 2.96 -2.52
N THR A 404 33.59 3.92 -2.54
CA THR A 404 33.58 5.11 -1.66
C THR A 404 32.97 4.84 -0.27
N GLY A 405 32.52 3.62 0.01
CA GLY A 405 31.90 3.23 1.29
C GLY A 405 30.43 3.60 1.42
N GLN A 406 29.77 4.03 0.35
CA GLN A 406 28.34 4.34 0.37
C GLN A 406 27.50 3.07 0.19
N LEU A 407 26.50 2.88 1.04
CA LEU A 407 25.52 1.81 0.88
C LEU A 407 24.35 2.26 -0.01
N LYS A 408 24.02 1.43 -0.99
CA LYS A 408 22.87 1.60 -1.89
C LYS A 408 21.99 0.36 -1.89
N LEU A 409 20.69 0.57 -1.82
CA LEU A 409 19.70 -0.48 -2.05
C LEU A 409 19.57 -0.75 -3.56
N ILE A 410 19.68 -2.00 -3.95
CA ILE A 410 19.59 -2.47 -5.35
C ILE A 410 18.47 -3.52 -5.49
N ASP A 411 18.02 -3.74 -6.73
CA ASP A 411 17.03 -4.75 -7.15
C ASP A 411 15.59 -4.56 -6.61
N PHE A 412 14.67 -4.13 -7.47
CA PHE A 412 13.25 -3.96 -7.14
C PHE A 412 12.36 -5.06 -7.71
N GLY A 413 12.92 -6.21 -8.12
CA GLY A 413 12.17 -7.28 -8.79
C GLY A 413 11.01 -7.86 -7.99
N SER A 414 11.05 -7.71 -6.66
CA SER A 414 9.99 -8.15 -5.74
C SER A 414 9.15 -6.99 -5.18
N ALA A 415 9.47 -5.74 -5.54
CA ALA A 415 8.82 -4.59 -4.95
C ALA A 415 7.36 -4.44 -5.43
N CYS A 416 6.53 -3.90 -4.55
CA CYS A 416 5.11 -3.65 -4.82
C CYS A 416 4.72 -2.27 -4.30
N VAL A 417 3.82 -1.59 -5.03
CA VAL A 417 3.26 -0.29 -4.65
C VAL A 417 1.81 -0.49 -4.20
N GLY A 418 1.40 0.17 -3.13
CA GLY A 418 0.06 0.05 -2.56
C GLY A 418 0.03 -0.84 -1.32
N SER A 419 -0.85 -0.49 -0.37
CA SER A 419 -0.85 -1.07 0.98
C SER A 419 -1.55 -2.42 1.09
N LEU A 420 -2.36 -2.86 0.14
CA LEU A 420 -3.07 -4.14 0.24
C LEU A 420 -3.43 -4.73 -1.14
N SER A 421 -3.57 -6.05 -1.13
CA SER A 421 -4.38 -6.91 -2.03
C SER A 421 -3.92 -7.38 -3.41
N GLU A 422 -2.83 -6.93 -4.05
CA GLU A 422 -2.59 -7.45 -5.42
C GLU A 422 -1.83 -8.77 -5.54
N ASN A 423 -1.12 -9.27 -4.51
CA ASN A 423 -0.45 -10.59 -4.61
C ASN A 423 -0.24 -11.26 -3.23
N LEU A 424 -1.32 -11.56 -2.51
CA LEU A 424 -1.26 -12.30 -1.24
C LEU A 424 -0.73 -13.73 -1.39
N THR A 425 -0.77 -14.29 -2.60
CA THR A 425 -0.45 -15.70 -2.90
C THR A 425 0.99 -15.97 -3.32
N VAL A 426 1.77 -14.96 -3.71
CA VAL A 426 3.16 -15.15 -4.16
C VAL A 426 4.13 -14.87 -3.01
N ARG A 427 4.93 -15.88 -2.64
CA ARG A 427 6.12 -15.68 -1.79
C ARG A 427 7.17 -14.91 -2.61
N ALA A 428 7.15 -13.60 -2.50
CA ALA A 428 8.17 -12.74 -3.09
C ALA A 428 9.48 -12.83 -2.28
N GLY A 429 10.63 -12.72 -2.94
CA GLY A 429 11.96 -12.69 -2.31
C GLY A 429 12.54 -14.03 -1.83
N ALA A 430 13.67 -13.93 -1.11
CA ALA A 430 14.34 -15.06 -0.47
C ALA A 430 13.62 -15.47 0.84
N ALA A 431 13.19 -16.73 0.91
CA ALA A 431 12.30 -17.23 1.97
C ALA A 431 12.91 -17.19 3.38
N GLU A 432 14.23 -17.15 3.48
CA GLU A 432 15.00 -17.07 4.73
C GLU A 432 14.89 -15.70 5.41
N TYR A 433 14.68 -14.64 4.62
CA TYR A 433 14.59 -13.25 5.09
C TYR A 433 13.14 -12.78 5.19
N ALA A 434 12.26 -13.36 4.37
CA ALA A 434 10.86 -12.99 4.31
C ALA A 434 10.18 -13.17 5.67
N ALA A 435 9.40 -12.16 6.06
CA ALA A 435 8.64 -12.17 7.30
C ALA A 435 7.52 -13.26 7.30
N PRO A 436 7.08 -13.75 8.48
CA PRO A 436 6.09 -14.83 8.56
C PRO A 436 4.77 -14.53 7.84
N GLU A 437 4.37 -13.26 7.77
CA GLU A 437 3.19 -12.79 7.04
C GLU A 437 3.17 -13.19 5.56
N TYR A 438 4.34 -13.33 4.92
CA TYR A 438 4.43 -13.83 3.54
C TYR A 438 4.01 -15.29 3.43
N ALA A 439 4.45 -16.13 4.38
CA ALA A 439 4.10 -17.54 4.42
C ALA A 439 2.64 -17.77 4.82
N LEU A 440 2.07 -16.86 5.60
CA LEU A 440 0.69 -16.93 6.12
C LEU A 440 -0.35 -16.28 5.21
N GLY A 441 0.06 -15.56 4.17
CA GLY A 441 -0.87 -14.89 3.24
C GLY A 441 -1.69 -13.77 3.88
N ILE A 442 -1.19 -13.15 4.96
CA ILE A 442 -1.84 -12.03 5.65
C ILE A 442 -1.32 -10.69 5.13
N ALA A 443 -2.06 -9.61 5.41
CA ALA A 443 -1.70 -8.25 5.01
C ALA A 443 -0.30 -7.86 5.54
N ARG A 444 0.42 -7.07 4.74
CA ARG A 444 1.83 -6.71 4.96
C ARG A 444 1.98 -5.20 4.91
N ASP A 445 2.83 -4.65 5.75
CA ASP A 445 3.20 -3.23 5.77
C ASP A 445 4.73 -3.09 5.91
N GLY A 446 5.21 -1.87 6.20
CA GLY A 446 6.65 -1.60 6.35
C GLY A 446 7.35 -2.46 7.41
N ARG A 447 6.61 -3.08 8.34
CA ARG A 447 7.16 -4.00 9.37
C ARG A 447 7.66 -5.31 8.76
N ALA A 448 7.23 -5.66 7.55
CA ALA A 448 7.74 -6.82 6.81
C ALA A 448 9.17 -6.60 6.29
N ASP A 449 9.45 -5.41 5.74
CA ASP A 449 10.80 -5.01 5.35
C ASP A 449 11.70 -4.80 6.59
N GLN A 450 11.13 -4.31 7.71
CA GLN A 450 11.84 -4.22 8.99
C GLN A 450 12.33 -5.58 9.48
N PHE A 451 11.47 -6.61 9.45
CA PHE A 451 11.86 -7.97 9.81
C PHE A 451 12.98 -8.48 8.90
N SER A 452 12.84 -8.30 7.58
CA SER A 452 13.84 -8.73 6.59
C SER A 452 15.20 -8.04 6.80
N LEU A 453 15.18 -6.74 7.14
CA LEU A 453 16.37 -5.97 7.50
C LEU A 453 17.00 -6.48 8.81
N ALA A 454 16.20 -6.83 9.81
CA ALA A 454 16.70 -7.38 11.06
C ALA A 454 17.33 -8.77 10.85
N VAL A 455 16.76 -9.63 10.00
CA VAL A 455 17.38 -10.91 9.60
C VAL A 455 18.71 -10.65 8.91
N THR A 456 18.76 -9.67 8.01
CA THR A 456 19.97 -9.27 7.29
C THR A 456 21.10 -8.86 8.26
N PHE A 457 20.83 -7.99 9.24
CA PHE A 457 21.85 -7.61 10.21
C PHE A 457 22.21 -8.72 11.18
N TYR A 458 21.25 -9.54 11.60
CA TYR A 458 21.51 -10.72 12.42
C TYR A 458 22.50 -11.67 11.70
N GLU A 459 22.27 -11.98 10.42
CA GLU A 459 23.17 -12.82 9.63
C GLU A 459 24.54 -12.17 9.46
N LEU A 460 24.61 -10.86 9.18
CA LEU A 460 25.90 -10.17 9.05
C LEU A 460 26.71 -10.24 10.35
N LEU A 461 26.06 -10.10 11.51
CA LEU A 461 26.72 -10.14 12.82
C LEU A 461 27.12 -11.55 13.27
N THR A 462 26.36 -12.57 12.89
CA THR A 462 26.48 -13.92 13.47
C THR A 462 26.89 -15.01 12.49
N GLY A 463 26.67 -14.81 11.19
CA GLY A 463 26.76 -15.83 10.14
C GLY A 463 25.63 -16.87 10.17
N HIS A 464 24.60 -16.68 10.99
CA HIS A 464 23.50 -17.62 11.20
C HIS A 464 22.14 -16.94 11.01
N TYR A 465 21.06 -17.72 10.90
CA TYR A 465 19.69 -17.21 10.88
C TYR A 465 19.05 -17.26 12.29
N PRO A 466 18.19 -16.29 12.64
CA PRO A 466 17.70 -16.13 14.03
C PRO A 466 16.81 -17.27 14.53
N TYR A 467 16.18 -18.02 13.62
CA TYR A 467 15.26 -19.13 13.92
C TYR A 467 15.75 -20.49 13.41
N GLY A 468 16.96 -20.55 12.86
CA GLY A 468 17.54 -21.75 12.26
C GLY A 468 16.74 -22.34 11.09
N ASP A 469 17.06 -23.58 10.73
CA ASP A 469 16.54 -24.24 9.51
C ASP A 469 15.03 -24.54 9.57
N ASN A 470 14.47 -24.64 10.77
CA ASN A 470 13.05 -24.91 10.98
C ASN A 470 12.15 -23.76 10.51
N TYR A 471 12.69 -22.55 10.32
CA TYR A 471 11.93 -21.39 9.86
C TYR A 471 11.32 -21.63 8.47
N LEU A 472 12.10 -22.17 7.53
CA LEU A 472 11.64 -22.42 6.15
C LEU A 472 10.53 -23.47 6.06
N ALA A 473 10.54 -24.44 6.98
CA ALA A 473 9.54 -25.50 7.05
C ALA A 473 8.19 -25.01 7.63
N ALA A 474 8.17 -23.87 8.33
CA ALA A 474 6.96 -23.33 8.92
C ALA A 474 6.04 -22.72 7.85
N LYS A 475 4.77 -23.16 7.87
CA LYS A 475 3.70 -22.70 6.97
C LYS A 475 2.42 -22.28 7.70
N THR A 476 2.32 -22.58 9.00
CA THR A 476 1.11 -22.31 9.80
C THR A 476 1.45 -21.47 11.04
N PRO A 477 0.48 -20.71 11.59
CA PRO A 477 0.73 -19.90 12.79
C PRO A 477 1.27 -20.72 13.97
N ASN A 478 0.78 -21.96 14.13
CA ASN A 478 1.24 -22.86 15.20
C ASN A 478 2.67 -23.36 15.00
N GLN A 479 3.13 -23.53 13.75
CA GLN A 479 4.53 -23.89 13.49
C GLN A 479 5.45 -22.71 13.77
N PHE A 480 5.10 -21.49 13.34
CA PHE A 480 5.85 -20.29 13.66
C PHE A 480 5.94 -20.06 15.18
N ARG A 481 4.84 -20.22 15.92
CA ARG A 481 4.83 -20.08 17.39
C ARG A 481 5.77 -21.02 18.14
N LYS A 482 6.16 -22.15 17.55
CA LYS A 482 7.12 -23.10 18.15
C LYS A 482 8.58 -22.68 17.94
N LEU A 483 8.84 -21.78 17.01
CA LEU A 483 10.19 -21.28 16.74
C LEU A 483 10.65 -20.39 17.90
N GLN A 484 11.92 -20.53 18.27
CA GLN A 484 12.52 -19.72 19.32
C GLN A 484 13.63 -18.87 18.72
N TYR A 485 13.62 -17.59 19.07
CA TYR A 485 14.71 -16.69 18.73
C TYR A 485 16.01 -17.16 19.39
N THR A 486 17.06 -17.29 18.59
CA THR A 486 18.40 -17.55 19.10
C THR A 486 19.14 -16.23 19.27
N SER A 487 19.54 -15.92 20.50
CA SER A 487 20.32 -14.71 20.82
C SER A 487 21.57 -14.59 19.94
N ALA A 488 21.79 -13.41 19.36
CA ALA A 488 22.98 -13.11 18.57
C ALA A 488 24.27 -13.25 19.40
N CYS A 489 24.21 -12.91 20.69
CA CYS A 489 25.32 -13.05 21.63
C CYS A 489 25.81 -14.50 21.79
N LYS A 490 24.96 -15.49 21.50
CA LYS A 490 25.34 -16.91 21.50
C LYS A 490 26.34 -17.24 20.39
N HIS A 491 26.20 -16.58 19.23
CA HIS A 491 27.05 -16.81 18.06
C HIS A 491 28.21 -15.82 17.98
N ASN A 492 28.00 -14.57 18.40
CA ASN A 492 29.01 -13.54 18.44
C ASN A 492 28.98 -12.81 19.80
N PRO A 493 29.88 -13.16 20.75
CA PRO A 493 29.93 -12.55 22.08
C PRO A 493 30.24 -11.04 22.11
N HIS A 494 30.73 -10.47 20.99
CA HIS A 494 30.99 -9.03 20.89
C HIS A 494 29.71 -8.23 20.63
N VAL A 495 28.60 -8.88 20.25
CA VAL A 495 27.31 -8.20 20.09
C VAL A 495 26.81 -7.75 21.46
N PRO A 496 26.59 -6.45 21.69
CA PRO A 496 26.06 -5.97 22.96
C PRO A 496 24.65 -6.50 23.22
N LEU A 497 24.33 -6.82 24.48
CA LEU A 497 23.01 -7.34 24.88
C LEU A 497 21.84 -6.42 24.46
N TRP A 498 22.04 -5.11 24.51
CA TRP A 498 21.02 -4.14 24.11
C TRP A 498 20.75 -4.18 22.60
N LEU A 499 21.77 -4.44 21.78
CA LEU A 499 21.64 -4.57 20.33
C LEU A 499 20.91 -5.87 19.97
N ASP A 500 21.25 -6.97 20.64
CA ASP A 500 20.54 -8.25 20.50
C ASP A 500 19.07 -8.14 20.93
N ALA A 501 18.77 -7.35 21.96
CA ALA A 501 17.39 -7.08 22.37
C ALA A 501 16.59 -6.32 21.30
N ALA A 502 17.20 -5.32 20.67
CA ALA A 502 16.59 -4.58 19.55
C ALA A 502 16.33 -5.50 18.34
N LEU A 503 17.31 -6.34 17.98
CA LEU A 503 17.14 -7.35 16.92
C LEU A 503 16.01 -8.33 17.27
N ALA A 504 15.95 -8.84 18.50
CA ALA A 504 14.93 -9.76 18.94
C ALA A 504 13.50 -9.18 18.83
N GLN A 505 13.32 -7.89 19.14
CA GLN A 505 12.03 -7.22 18.99
C GLN A 505 11.63 -7.07 17.52
N ALA A 506 12.54 -6.57 16.67
CA ALA A 506 12.29 -6.44 15.23
C ALA A 506 12.06 -7.81 14.54
N LEU A 507 12.66 -8.87 15.07
CA LEU A 507 12.51 -10.25 14.63
C LEU A 507 11.30 -10.96 15.24
N SER A 508 10.43 -10.28 15.99
CA SER A 508 9.22 -10.91 16.51
C SER A 508 8.37 -11.50 15.37
N LEU A 509 7.92 -12.74 15.56
CA LEU A 509 7.08 -13.43 14.57
C LEU A 509 5.67 -12.81 14.47
N ASN A 510 5.23 -12.08 15.50
CA ASN A 510 4.01 -11.28 15.44
C ASN A 510 4.37 -9.84 15.02
N PRO A 511 3.88 -9.33 13.87
CA PRO A 511 4.18 -7.98 13.40
C PRO A 511 3.75 -6.89 14.40
N GLU A 512 2.69 -7.10 15.18
CA GLU A 512 2.22 -6.14 16.20
C GLU A 512 3.15 -6.00 17.40
N HIS A 513 4.11 -6.93 17.58
CA HIS A 513 5.11 -6.85 18.64
C HIS A 513 6.44 -6.26 18.14
N ARG A 514 6.55 -5.94 16.85
CA ARG A 514 7.72 -5.28 16.26
C ARG A 514 7.65 -3.77 16.49
N TYR A 515 8.64 -3.03 16.00
CA TYR A 515 8.59 -1.58 16.06
C TYR A 515 7.53 -1.04 15.09
N PRO A 516 6.66 -0.10 15.51
CA PRO A 516 5.71 0.57 14.63
C PRO A 516 6.39 1.24 13.43
N GLU A 517 7.57 1.83 13.66
CA GLU A 517 8.30 2.61 12.64
C GLU A 517 9.77 2.20 12.54
N LEU A 518 10.30 2.20 11.32
CA LEU A 518 11.73 1.91 11.07
C LEU A 518 12.68 2.90 11.79
N SER A 519 12.23 4.13 12.06
CA SER A 519 13.04 5.09 12.81
C SER A 519 13.23 4.71 14.27
N GLU A 520 12.24 4.07 14.89
CA GLU A 520 12.36 3.58 16.27
C GLU A 520 13.34 2.41 16.33
N PHE A 521 13.23 1.48 15.39
CA PHE A 521 14.19 0.39 15.26
C PHE A 521 15.62 0.92 15.09
N LEU A 522 15.84 1.92 14.23
CA LEU A 522 17.18 2.50 14.04
C LEU A 522 17.75 3.13 15.33
N ILE A 523 16.92 3.80 16.13
CA ILE A 523 17.37 4.40 17.39
C ILE A 523 17.90 3.32 18.34
N ASP A 524 17.20 2.20 18.45
CA ASP A 524 17.58 1.08 19.32
C ASP A 524 18.74 0.24 18.76
N LEU A 525 19.04 0.36 17.46
CA LEU A 525 20.27 -0.18 16.87
C LEU A 525 21.50 0.71 17.15
N GLU A 526 21.31 2.03 17.33
CA GLU A 526 22.39 2.98 17.58
C GLU A 526 22.63 3.23 19.08
N ARG A 527 21.62 2.99 19.93
CA ARG A 527 21.65 3.36 21.35
C ARG A 527 20.99 2.29 22.23
N PRO A 528 21.50 2.07 23.46
CA PRO A 528 20.86 1.17 24.41
C PRO A 528 19.46 1.65 24.82
N ASN A 529 18.48 0.74 24.75
CA ASN A 529 17.14 0.95 25.29
C ASN A 529 16.95 0.13 26.56
N THR A 530 16.78 0.80 27.71
CA THR A 530 16.66 0.16 29.02
C THR A 530 15.36 -0.60 29.21
N HIS A 531 14.35 -0.36 28.37
CA HIS A 531 13.07 -1.06 28.42
C HIS A 531 13.12 -2.42 27.69
N LEU A 532 14.09 -2.62 26.81
CA LEU A 532 14.27 -3.88 26.11
C LEU A 532 15.12 -4.83 26.94
N THR A 533 14.46 -5.86 27.45
CA THR A 533 15.12 -6.92 28.20
C THR A 533 14.94 -8.23 27.46
N LEU A 534 16.05 -8.82 27.03
CA LEU A 534 16.07 -10.24 26.72
C LEU A 534 15.81 -10.96 28.05
N LYS A 535 14.61 -11.54 28.21
CA LYS A 535 14.30 -12.34 29.40
C LYS A 535 15.40 -13.39 29.55
N ALA A 536 16.15 -13.31 30.64
CA ALA A 536 17.11 -14.35 30.98
C ALA A 536 16.34 -15.67 31.07
N LYS A 537 16.73 -16.67 30.27
CA LYS A 537 16.17 -18.02 30.41
C LYS A 537 16.33 -18.48 31.86
N PRO A 538 15.34 -19.14 32.49
CA PRO A 538 15.49 -19.69 33.82
C PRO A 538 16.77 -20.55 33.92
N TRP A 539 17.43 -20.56 35.08
CA TRP A 539 18.71 -21.30 35.29
C TRP A 539 18.63 -22.77 34.87
N LEU A 540 17.46 -23.40 35.05
CA LEU A 540 17.13 -24.75 34.59
C LEU A 540 17.37 -24.94 33.08
N GLU A 541 17.08 -23.95 32.25
CA GLU A 541 17.25 -24.03 30.80
C GLU A 541 18.67 -23.66 30.35
N GLN A 542 19.39 -22.86 31.14
CA GLN A 542 20.75 -22.44 30.82
C GLN A 542 21.78 -23.54 31.10
N ASN A 543 21.61 -24.29 32.20
CA ASN A 543 22.51 -25.36 32.62
C ASN A 543 21.71 -26.47 33.32
N PRO A 544 20.92 -27.29 32.58
CA PRO A 544 20.03 -28.29 33.17
C PRO A 544 20.80 -29.30 34.03
N LEU A 545 22.00 -29.71 33.60
CA LEU A 545 22.82 -30.66 34.34
C LEU A 545 23.24 -30.11 35.71
N LEU A 546 23.75 -28.87 35.75
CA LEU A 546 24.24 -28.21 36.95
C LEU A 546 23.09 -27.89 37.92
N PHE A 547 21.93 -27.50 37.39
CA PHE A 547 20.71 -27.34 38.16
C PHE A 547 20.34 -28.65 38.86
N TRP A 548 20.19 -29.76 38.13
CA TRP A 548 19.81 -31.05 38.71
C TRP A 548 20.87 -31.62 39.65
N GLN A 549 22.16 -31.37 39.41
CA GLN A 549 23.24 -31.73 40.35
C GLN A 549 23.08 -31.00 41.69
N LEU A 550 22.89 -29.67 41.68
CA LEU A 550 22.70 -28.88 42.89
C LEU A 550 21.41 -29.24 43.62
N THR A 551 20.30 -29.44 42.90
CA THR A 551 19.03 -29.89 43.49
C THR A 551 19.19 -31.26 44.15
N SER A 552 19.91 -32.19 43.52
CA SER A 552 20.16 -33.51 44.09
C SER A 552 21.03 -33.45 45.34
N ILE A 553 22.09 -32.63 45.35
CA ILE A 553 22.94 -32.42 46.52
C ILE A 553 22.13 -31.82 47.68
N LEU A 554 21.30 -30.82 47.40
CA LEU A 554 20.44 -30.19 48.40
C LEU A 554 19.46 -31.20 49.02
N LEU A 555 18.81 -32.03 48.19
CA LEU A 555 17.91 -33.08 48.64
C LEU A 555 18.63 -34.14 49.48
N LEU A 556 19.87 -34.50 49.11
CA LEU A 556 20.69 -35.43 49.88
C LEU A 556 21.00 -34.87 51.28
N VAL A 557 21.44 -33.61 51.36
CA VAL A 557 21.75 -32.93 52.62
C VAL A 557 20.49 -32.84 53.50
N LEU A 558 19.34 -32.49 52.92
CA LEU A 558 18.08 -32.41 53.66
C LEU A 558 17.66 -33.77 54.22
N ASN A 559 17.84 -34.85 53.46
CA ASN A 559 17.60 -36.21 53.94
C ASN A 559 18.53 -36.59 55.09
N PHE A 560 19.82 -36.24 55.02
CA PHE A 560 20.74 -36.47 56.14
C PHE A 560 20.34 -35.70 57.41
N ILE A 561 19.88 -34.45 57.26
CA ILE A 561 19.38 -33.65 58.38
C ILE A 561 18.14 -34.31 58.99
N LEU A 562 17.17 -34.71 58.16
CA LEU A 562 15.96 -35.39 58.63
C LEU A 562 16.28 -36.70 59.34
N LEU A 563 17.20 -37.50 58.79
CA LEU A 563 17.65 -38.74 59.42
C LEU A 563 18.34 -38.48 60.77
N ALA A 564 19.20 -37.46 60.85
CA ALA A 564 19.85 -37.06 62.10
C ALA A 564 18.85 -36.54 63.14
N CYS A 565 17.78 -35.86 62.71
CA CYS A 565 16.68 -35.45 63.57
C CYS A 565 15.81 -36.62 64.02
N TRP A 566 15.64 -37.66 63.20
CA TRP A 566 14.88 -38.86 63.54
C TRP A 566 15.64 -39.82 64.47
N LEU A 567 16.96 -39.87 64.36
CA LEU A 567 17.84 -40.67 65.22
C LEU A 567 18.09 -40.05 66.61
N LYS A 568 17.65 -38.80 66.84
CA LYS A 568 17.61 -38.13 68.15
C LYS A 568 16.23 -38.29 68.76
#